data_AF-A0AAU2UVC5-F1
#
_entry.id   AF-A0AAU2UVC5-F1
#
_cell.length_a   1.000
_cell.length_b   1.000
_cell.length_c   1.000
_cell.angle_alpha   90.00
_cell.angle_beta   90.00
_cell.angle_gamma   90.00
#
_symmetry.space_group_name_H-M   'P 1'
#
loop_
_entity.id
_entity.type
_entity.pdbx_description
1 polymer ?
#
loop_
_entity_poly.entity_id
_entity_poly.type
_entity_poly.pdbx_seq_one_letter_code
_entity_poly.pdbx_strand_id
1 'polypeptide(L)'
;MFTLPLGDTARLRPLEPRHAQEFLAHIDRARPHVDPWIPWATFSTDLASATAVLQRYADKQAQDTARIYGVWLDGTLVGGVMFTRFDSASGVCEVGCWLEAAGEGRGLVTRACRALIDWAFSERGMSRVEWWASAGNTRSIEVARRLGMTRDGVLRKHTAYRGVRRDIEVWSVLSDEWPPAGASLAGEAPSMEVTAPGVKAEPGSEVETEAEVEAEAEVKAELDRLMHAFLGAFTNTSGGRPNLDAVREVFIPQGTIIANTGSTRSTGSTAGIRAEPVVYDLESFIGPREKMLTDGTLTEFSEWEVTERTEVFGSIAHRFSEYRKSGIRDGERFEGSGRKTVQFVRTPTGWRMSSMAWEDV
;
A
#
# COMPACT_ATOMS: atom_id res chain seq x y z
N MET A 1 17.55 -23.33 3.26
CA MET A 1 16.98 -22.01 3.63
C MET A 1 18.11 -21.11 4.05
N PHE A 2 18.21 -19.91 3.47
CA PHE A 2 19.27 -18.96 3.81
C PHE A 2 19.04 -18.36 5.20
N THR A 3 20.11 -18.21 5.99
CA THR A 3 20.08 -17.58 7.31
C THR A 3 21.24 -16.60 7.40
N LEU A 4 21.01 -15.41 7.94
CA LEU A 4 22.06 -14.43 8.14
C LEU A 4 22.53 -14.45 9.61
N PRO A 5 23.83 -14.63 9.90
CA PRO A 5 24.35 -14.51 11.25
C PRO A 5 24.19 -13.08 11.79
N LEU A 6 23.76 -12.94 13.04
CA LEU A 6 23.67 -11.65 13.75
C LEU A 6 24.72 -11.56 14.88
N GLY A 7 25.79 -12.35 14.82
CA GLY A 7 26.76 -12.51 15.91
C GLY A 7 26.29 -13.48 17.01
N ASP A 8 27.23 -13.94 17.84
CA ASP A 8 27.01 -15.00 18.83
C ASP A 8 26.35 -16.25 18.18
N THR A 9 25.32 -16.80 18.84
CA THR A 9 24.46 -17.87 18.33
C THR A 9 23.21 -17.31 17.63
N ALA A 10 23.13 -16.01 17.39
CA ALA A 10 21.95 -15.35 16.85
C ALA A 10 21.90 -15.38 15.31
N ARG A 11 20.71 -15.57 14.76
CA ARG A 11 20.45 -15.64 13.32
C ARG A 11 19.17 -14.92 12.92
N LEU A 12 19.21 -14.25 11.78
CA LEU A 12 18.03 -13.72 11.08
C LEU A 12 17.55 -14.76 10.07
N ARG A 13 16.25 -15.05 10.07
CA ARG A 13 15.63 -16.04 9.17
C ARG A 13 14.23 -15.56 8.74
N PRO A 14 13.76 -15.86 7.52
CA PRO A 14 12.36 -15.64 7.18
C PRO A 14 11.42 -16.34 8.16
N LEU A 15 10.37 -15.63 8.59
CA LEU A 15 9.27 -16.23 9.33
C LEU A 15 8.21 -16.71 8.32
N GLU A 16 7.84 -17.98 8.43
CA GLU A 16 7.00 -18.70 7.47
C GLU A 16 5.83 -19.31 8.22
N PRO A 17 4.71 -19.65 7.56
CA PRO A 17 3.55 -20.26 8.22
C PRO A 17 3.89 -21.49 9.08
N ARG A 18 4.87 -22.31 8.68
CA ARG A 18 5.33 -23.47 9.48
C ARG A 18 5.95 -23.10 10.83
N HIS A 19 6.32 -21.84 11.04
CA HIS A 19 6.84 -21.33 12.31
C HIS A 19 5.74 -20.83 13.25
N ALA A 20 4.45 -20.93 12.90
CA ALA A 20 3.35 -20.34 13.66
C ALA A 20 3.31 -20.74 15.13
N GLN A 21 3.64 -22.00 15.47
CA GLN A 21 3.68 -22.46 16.85
C GLN A 21 4.74 -21.72 17.68
N GLU A 22 5.96 -21.60 17.15
CA GLU A 22 7.04 -20.86 17.82
C GLU A 22 6.75 -19.36 17.85
N PHE A 23 6.17 -18.82 16.77
CA PHE A 23 5.74 -17.42 16.72
C PHE A 23 4.71 -17.11 17.80
N LEU A 24 3.69 -17.96 17.99
CA LEU A 24 2.70 -17.79 19.07
C LEU A 24 3.36 -17.82 20.44
N ALA A 25 4.22 -18.82 20.70
CA ALA A 25 4.93 -18.94 21.97
C ALA A 25 5.81 -17.71 22.26
N HIS A 26 6.46 -17.17 21.23
CA HIS A 26 7.21 -15.92 21.33
C HIS A 26 6.32 -14.71 21.62
N ILE A 27 5.18 -14.57 20.93
CA ILE A 27 4.25 -13.46 21.18
C ILE A 27 3.76 -13.47 22.64
N ASP A 28 3.51 -14.64 23.22
CA ASP A 28 3.11 -14.74 24.63
C ASP A 28 4.21 -14.27 25.59
N ARG A 29 5.49 -14.59 25.30
CA ARG A 29 6.64 -14.07 26.06
C ARG A 29 6.84 -12.56 25.86
N ALA A 30 6.63 -12.07 24.64
CA ALA A 30 6.89 -10.68 24.26
C ALA A 30 5.76 -9.72 24.67
N ARG A 31 4.55 -10.24 24.93
CA ARG A 31 3.31 -9.48 25.17
C ARG A 31 3.48 -8.29 26.13
N PRO A 32 4.13 -8.41 27.31
CA PRO A 32 4.26 -7.28 28.23
C PRO A 32 5.04 -6.08 27.65
N HIS A 33 5.95 -6.34 26.71
CA HIS A 33 6.88 -5.35 26.16
C HIS A 33 6.41 -4.79 24.81
N VAL A 34 5.69 -5.60 24.02
CA VAL A 34 5.26 -5.24 22.66
C VAL A 34 3.87 -4.62 22.64
N ASP A 35 2.95 -5.12 23.48
CA ASP A 35 1.54 -4.69 23.50
C ASP A 35 1.33 -3.18 23.62
N PRO A 36 2.12 -2.42 24.39
CA PRO A 36 1.91 -0.99 24.47
C PRO A 36 2.10 -0.28 23.12
N TRP A 37 2.87 -0.86 22.20
CA TRP A 37 3.41 -0.18 21.02
C TRP A 37 2.92 -0.75 19.70
N ILE A 38 2.74 -2.07 19.62
CA ILE A 38 2.38 -2.77 18.38
C ILE A 38 1.25 -3.76 18.68
N PRO A 39 0.19 -3.82 17.86
CA PRO A 39 -0.97 -4.70 18.08
C PRO A 39 -0.71 -6.20 17.82
N TRP A 40 0.54 -6.68 17.91
CA TRP A 40 0.88 -8.06 17.57
C TRP A 40 0.10 -9.09 18.39
N ALA A 41 0.04 -8.89 19.70
CA ALA A 41 -0.63 -9.84 20.57
C ALA A 41 -2.17 -9.69 20.58
N THR A 42 -2.70 -8.65 19.91
CA THR A 42 -4.13 -8.57 19.56
C THR A 42 -4.45 -9.43 18.35
N PHE A 43 -3.49 -9.58 17.42
CA PHE A 43 -3.68 -10.33 16.18
C PHE A 43 -3.26 -11.80 16.25
N SER A 44 -2.50 -12.19 17.26
CA SER A 44 -2.02 -13.57 17.46
C SER A 44 -2.38 -14.03 18.88
N THR A 45 -3.52 -14.70 19.02
CA THR A 45 -4.05 -15.19 20.31
C THR A 45 -4.16 -16.71 20.39
N ASP A 46 -4.05 -17.38 19.25
CA ASP A 46 -4.07 -18.83 19.10
C ASP A 46 -3.24 -19.24 17.87
N LEU A 47 -3.09 -20.55 17.65
CA LEU A 47 -2.29 -21.06 16.54
C LEU A 47 -2.86 -20.68 15.17
N ALA A 48 -4.19 -20.62 15.04
CA ALA A 48 -4.84 -20.29 13.78
C ALA A 48 -4.57 -18.83 13.38
N SER A 49 -4.73 -17.90 14.31
CA SER A 49 -4.46 -16.47 14.13
C SER A 49 -2.97 -16.18 13.92
N ALA A 50 -2.08 -16.87 14.64
CA ALA A 50 -0.64 -16.83 14.40
C ALA A 50 -0.27 -17.32 12.99
N THR A 51 -0.88 -18.42 12.53
CA THR A 51 -0.69 -18.95 11.17
C THR A 51 -1.18 -17.95 10.12
N ALA A 52 -2.36 -17.36 10.32
CA ALA A 52 -2.93 -16.37 9.41
C ALA A 52 -2.07 -15.11 9.30
N VAL A 53 -1.45 -14.68 10.41
CA VAL A 53 -0.47 -13.58 10.41
C VAL A 53 0.72 -13.90 9.52
N LEU A 54 1.35 -15.06 9.70
CA LEU A 54 2.53 -15.43 8.92
C LEU A 54 2.18 -15.71 7.45
N GLN A 55 1.00 -16.29 7.18
CA GLN A 55 0.51 -16.47 5.82
C GLN A 55 0.32 -15.13 5.12
N ARG A 56 -0.30 -14.14 5.78
CA ARG A 56 -0.47 -12.80 5.21
C ARG A 56 0.88 -12.15 4.84
N TYR A 57 1.92 -12.35 5.64
CA TYR A 57 3.25 -11.84 5.28
C TYR A 57 3.94 -12.65 4.19
N ALA A 58 3.70 -13.96 4.12
CA ALA A 58 4.16 -14.77 2.99
C ALA A 58 3.52 -14.29 1.68
N ASP A 59 2.21 -14.02 1.69
CA ASP A 59 1.47 -13.49 0.53
C ASP A 59 1.97 -12.10 0.16
N LYS A 60 2.16 -11.20 1.14
CA LYS A 60 2.73 -9.86 0.89
C LYS A 60 4.17 -9.91 0.38
N GLN A 61 4.96 -10.88 0.83
CA GLN A 61 6.32 -11.06 0.32
C GLN A 61 6.30 -11.56 -1.13
N ALA A 62 5.38 -12.45 -1.48
CA ALA A 62 5.17 -12.88 -2.86
C ALA A 62 4.69 -11.72 -3.75
N GLN A 63 3.95 -10.78 -3.19
CA GLN A 63 3.50 -9.54 -3.85
C GLN A 63 4.54 -8.40 -3.79
N ASP A 64 5.71 -8.63 -3.18
CA ASP A 64 6.75 -7.62 -2.97
C ASP A 64 6.34 -6.38 -2.15
N THR A 65 5.29 -6.48 -1.32
CA THR A 65 4.73 -5.33 -0.58
C THR A 65 5.10 -5.27 0.91
N ALA A 66 5.54 -6.38 1.49
CA ALA A 66 6.01 -6.46 2.88
C ALA A 66 6.77 -7.78 3.10
N ARG A 67 7.60 -7.85 4.15
CA ARG A 67 8.39 -9.06 4.48
C ARG A 67 8.59 -9.16 5.98
N ILE A 68 8.62 -10.37 6.53
CA ILE A 68 8.83 -10.58 7.97
C ILE A 68 9.95 -11.60 8.23
N TYR A 69 10.82 -11.25 9.17
CA TYR A 69 11.97 -12.05 9.56
C TYR A 69 12.02 -12.21 11.06
N GLY A 70 12.37 -13.41 11.51
CA GLY A 70 12.57 -13.74 12.91
C GLY A 70 14.02 -13.58 13.30
N VAL A 71 14.24 -13.02 14.49
CA VAL A 71 15.51 -12.99 15.18
C VAL A 71 15.55 -14.18 16.12
N TRP A 72 16.42 -15.14 15.82
CA TRP A 72 16.57 -16.38 16.57
C TRP A 72 17.84 -16.32 17.40
N LEU A 73 17.76 -16.62 18.69
CA LEU A 73 18.89 -16.71 19.61
C LEU A 73 18.91 -18.11 20.23
N ASP A 74 20.02 -18.82 20.14
CA ASP A 74 20.14 -20.21 20.62
C ASP A 74 19.01 -21.13 20.12
N GLY A 75 18.56 -20.92 18.88
CA GLY A 75 17.46 -21.69 18.27
C GLY A 75 16.05 -21.30 18.70
N THR A 76 15.89 -20.30 19.58
CA THR A 76 14.60 -19.79 20.06
C THR A 76 14.27 -18.47 19.38
N LEU A 77 13.00 -18.25 19.00
CA LEU A 77 12.58 -16.96 18.44
C LEU A 77 12.46 -15.93 19.57
N VAL A 78 13.24 -14.85 19.49
CA VAL A 78 13.29 -13.79 20.51
C VAL A 78 12.78 -12.44 20.00
N GLY A 79 12.42 -12.34 18.73
CA GLY A 79 11.87 -11.12 18.13
C GLY A 79 11.85 -11.20 16.63
N GLY A 80 11.77 -10.04 15.99
CA GLY A 80 11.86 -9.97 14.55
C GLY A 80 11.98 -8.56 14.02
N VAL A 81 12.28 -8.50 12.72
CA VAL A 81 12.30 -7.28 11.93
C VAL A 81 11.49 -7.52 10.66
N MET A 82 10.99 -6.44 10.08
CA MET A 82 10.13 -6.54 8.91
C MET A 82 10.29 -5.32 8.03
N PHE A 83 9.98 -5.49 6.75
CA PHE A 83 9.43 -4.40 5.97
C PHE A 83 7.92 -4.38 6.21
N THR A 84 7.40 -3.38 6.91
CA THR A 84 5.94 -3.21 7.14
C THR A 84 5.24 -2.78 5.85
N ARG A 85 5.95 -1.98 5.06
CA ARG A 85 5.65 -1.56 3.69
C ARG A 85 6.93 -1.63 2.86
N PHE A 86 6.80 -2.14 1.65
CA PHE A 86 7.85 -2.16 0.65
C PHE A 86 7.22 -1.69 -0.66
N ASP A 87 7.58 -0.50 -1.11
CA ASP A 87 7.01 0.14 -2.30
C ASP A 87 8.16 0.42 -3.26
N SER A 88 8.44 -0.58 -4.09
CA SER A 88 9.56 -0.52 -5.02
C SER A 88 9.37 0.55 -6.09
N ALA A 89 8.12 0.79 -6.51
CA ALA A 89 7.79 1.79 -7.52
C ALA A 89 8.13 3.22 -7.06
N SER A 90 7.83 3.57 -5.81
CA SER A 90 8.25 4.87 -5.25
C SER A 90 9.69 4.87 -4.70
N GLY A 91 10.36 3.71 -4.65
CA GLY A 91 11.67 3.56 -4.02
C GLY A 91 11.66 3.77 -2.51
N VAL A 92 10.50 3.59 -1.83
CA VAL A 92 10.35 3.81 -0.39
C VAL A 92 9.94 2.52 0.31
N CYS A 93 10.61 2.20 1.41
CA CYS A 93 10.16 1.12 2.30
C CYS A 93 10.21 1.54 3.76
N GLU A 94 9.48 0.83 4.62
CA GLU A 94 9.46 1.09 6.07
C GLU A 94 9.97 -0.15 6.79
N VAL A 95 10.97 0.02 7.66
CA VAL A 95 11.47 -1.05 8.53
C VAL A 95 10.83 -0.94 9.91
N GLY A 96 10.38 -2.07 10.42
CA GLY A 96 9.85 -2.21 11.78
C GLY A 96 10.53 -3.35 12.54
N CYS A 97 10.37 -3.35 13.86
CA CYS A 97 10.92 -4.41 14.72
C CYS A 97 10.04 -4.69 15.94
N TRP A 98 10.26 -5.86 16.53
CA TRP A 98 9.80 -6.18 17.88
C TRP A 98 10.80 -7.15 18.54
N LEU A 99 10.82 -7.18 19.86
CA LEU A 99 11.78 -7.97 20.63
C LEU A 99 11.19 -8.32 21.99
N GLU A 100 11.45 -9.54 22.48
CA GLU A 100 11.17 -9.91 23.87
C GLU A 100 12.35 -9.57 24.79
N ALA A 101 12.12 -9.57 26.10
CA ALA A 101 13.11 -9.21 27.11
C ALA A 101 14.45 -9.98 26.97
N ALA A 102 14.41 -11.27 26.62
CA ALA A 102 15.60 -12.12 26.49
C ALA A 102 16.55 -11.67 25.36
N GLY A 103 16.03 -10.99 24.34
CA GLY A 103 16.81 -10.46 23.22
C GLY A 103 17.40 -9.07 23.47
N GLU A 104 16.99 -8.38 24.53
CA GLU A 104 17.38 -7.00 24.80
C GLU A 104 18.86 -6.86 25.19
N GLY A 105 19.43 -5.65 25.01
CA GLY A 105 20.82 -5.36 25.38
C GLY A 105 21.90 -5.97 24.48
N ARG A 106 21.52 -6.81 23.51
CA ARG A 106 22.45 -7.55 22.63
C ARG A 106 22.72 -6.89 21.27
N GLY A 107 22.02 -5.80 20.95
CA GLY A 107 22.10 -5.11 19.66
C GLY A 107 21.49 -5.86 18.47
N LEU A 108 20.70 -6.93 18.73
CA LEU A 108 20.17 -7.81 17.70
C LEU A 108 19.29 -7.09 16.67
N VAL A 109 18.35 -6.24 17.14
CA VAL A 109 17.47 -5.46 16.26
C VAL A 109 18.27 -4.53 15.36
N THR A 110 19.23 -3.79 15.90
CA THR A 110 20.05 -2.86 15.11
C THR A 110 20.83 -3.60 14.02
N ARG A 111 21.45 -4.75 14.34
CA ARG A 111 22.17 -5.55 13.34
C ARG A 111 21.22 -6.13 12.28
N ALA A 112 20.05 -6.61 12.69
CA ALA A 112 19.05 -7.15 11.77
C ALA A 112 18.46 -6.07 10.85
N CYS A 113 18.10 -4.90 11.37
CA CYS A 113 17.61 -3.78 10.59
C CYS A 113 18.70 -3.22 9.66
N ARG A 114 19.96 -3.15 10.09
CA ARG A 114 21.09 -2.77 9.23
C ARG A 114 21.16 -3.69 8.01
N ALA A 115 21.10 -5.00 8.21
CA ALA A 115 21.11 -5.95 7.09
C ALA A 115 19.92 -5.79 6.14
N LEU A 116 18.73 -5.45 6.66
CA LEU A 116 17.57 -5.14 5.82
C LEU A 116 17.78 -3.85 5.01
N ILE A 117 18.30 -2.79 5.64
CA ILE A 117 18.55 -1.50 4.98
C ILE A 117 19.66 -1.64 3.94
N ASP A 118 20.76 -2.32 4.27
CA ASP A 118 21.85 -2.64 3.35
C ASP A 118 21.27 -3.31 2.09
N TRP A 119 20.47 -4.36 2.27
CA TRP A 119 19.80 -5.06 1.17
C TRP A 119 18.82 -4.17 0.39
N ALA A 120 18.03 -3.35 1.08
CA ALA A 120 17.07 -2.45 0.44
C ALA A 120 17.77 -1.45 -0.50
N PHE A 121 18.92 -0.92 -0.10
CA PHE A 121 19.68 0.01 -0.92
C PHE A 121 20.54 -0.68 -1.97
N SER A 122 21.33 -1.70 -1.59
CA SER A 122 22.31 -2.32 -2.50
C SER A 122 21.69 -3.26 -3.52
N GLU A 123 20.72 -4.08 -3.10
CA GLU A 123 20.13 -5.12 -3.96
C GLU A 123 18.81 -4.68 -4.58
N ARG A 124 18.04 -3.86 -3.86
CA ARG A 124 16.70 -3.46 -4.29
C ARG A 124 16.62 -2.07 -4.89
N GLY A 125 17.68 -1.26 -4.80
CA GLY A 125 17.69 0.09 -5.36
C GLY A 125 16.70 1.05 -4.71
N MET A 126 16.31 0.81 -3.45
CA MET A 126 15.43 1.76 -2.74
C MET A 126 16.16 3.10 -2.58
N SER A 127 15.40 4.19 -2.57
CA SER A 127 15.93 5.54 -2.35
C SER A 127 15.79 5.99 -0.89
N ARG A 128 14.83 5.42 -0.16
CA ARG A 128 14.48 5.85 1.20
C ARG A 128 13.99 4.68 2.06
N VAL A 129 14.52 4.60 3.28
CA VAL A 129 13.98 3.72 4.33
C VAL A 129 13.40 4.56 5.45
N GLU A 130 12.16 4.29 5.82
CA GLU A 130 11.45 4.94 6.92
C GLU A 130 11.36 4.07 8.17
N TRP A 131 11.14 4.73 9.30
CA TRP A 131 10.86 4.11 10.59
C TRP A 131 9.81 4.93 11.34
N TRP A 132 8.67 4.31 11.62
CA TRP A 132 7.55 4.97 12.27
C TRP A 132 7.42 4.47 13.71
N ALA A 133 7.56 5.38 14.67
CA ALA A 133 7.51 5.03 16.10
C ALA A 133 6.54 5.94 16.84
N SER A 134 5.79 5.38 17.80
CA SER A 134 5.05 6.24 18.73
C SER A 134 6.04 7.11 19.51
N ALA A 135 5.73 8.41 19.67
CA ALA A 135 6.62 9.37 20.32
C ALA A 135 6.99 8.98 21.77
N GLY A 136 6.17 8.17 22.45
CA GLY A 136 6.47 7.63 23.77
C GLY A 136 7.39 6.39 23.77
N ASN A 137 7.67 5.79 22.62
CA ASN A 137 8.48 4.58 22.50
C ASN A 137 9.97 4.92 22.37
N THR A 138 10.56 5.39 23.46
CA THR A 138 11.97 5.79 23.50
C THR A 138 12.91 4.69 23.01
N ARG A 139 12.59 3.41 23.27
CA ARG A 139 13.41 2.28 22.85
C ARG A 139 13.45 2.12 21.33
N SER A 140 12.29 2.23 20.68
CA SER A 140 12.18 2.16 19.22
C SER A 140 12.84 3.37 18.55
N ILE A 141 12.62 4.57 19.10
CA ILE A 141 13.28 5.80 18.61
C ILE A 141 14.80 5.69 18.70
N GLU A 142 15.32 5.11 19.77
CA GLU A 142 16.76 4.93 19.94
C GLU A 142 17.36 3.90 18.95
N VAL A 143 16.56 2.95 18.45
CA VAL A 143 16.99 2.09 17.34
C VAL A 143 17.14 2.91 16.06
N ALA A 144 16.15 3.75 15.71
CA ALA A 144 16.22 4.63 14.54
C ALA A 144 17.47 5.53 14.59
N ARG A 145 17.77 6.13 15.76
CA ARG A 145 18.99 6.94 15.94
C ARG A 145 20.28 6.15 15.74
N ARG A 146 20.38 4.93 16.27
CA ARG A 146 21.57 4.06 16.08
C ARG A 146 21.74 3.60 14.64
N LEU A 147 20.64 3.56 13.88
CA LEU A 147 20.67 3.33 12.43
C LEU A 147 21.07 4.61 11.66
N GLY A 148 21.33 5.73 12.32
CA GLY A 148 21.70 6.97 11.65
C GLY A 148 20.53 7.66 10.95
N MET A 149 19.30 7.33 11.29
CA MET A 149 18.11 7.95 10.70
C MET A 149 17.91 9.38 11.24
N THR A 150 17.41 10.25 10.37
CA THR A 150 16.99 11.62 10.67
C THR A 150 15.50 11.65 10.99
N ARG A 151 15.09 12.49 11.95
CA ARG A 151 13.66 12.70 12.25
C ARG A 151 13.08 13.71 11.28
N ASP A 152 12.17 13.27 10.43
CA ASP A 152 11.49 14.14 9.46
C ASP A 152 10.38 14.96 10.10
N GLY A 153 9.68 14.39 11.09
CA GLY A 153 8.58 15.10 11.73
C GLY A 153 7.78 14.31 12.76
N VAL A 154 6.65 14.92 13.15
CA VAL A 154 5.68 14.35 14.10
C VAL A 154 4.28 14.45 13.54
N LEU A 155 3.63 13.31 13.40
CA LEU A 155 2.21 13.22 13.07
C LEU A 155 1.41 13.25 14.38
N ARG A 156 0.81 14.39 14.70
CA ARG A 156 0.03 14.60 15.93
C ARG A 156 -1.25 13.78 15.93
N LYS A 157 -1.52 13.04 17.02
CA LYS A 157 -2.72 12.21 17.22
C LYS A 157 -3.02 11.24 16.07
N HIS A 158 -1.99 10.78 15.35
CA HIS A 158 -2.14 10.00 14.13
C HIS A 158 -2.76 8.62 14.37
N THR A 159 -2.17 7.84 15.29
CA THR A 159 -2.55 6.44 15.48
C THR A 159 -3.39 6.26 16.73
N ALA A 160 -4.62 5.75 16.58
CA ALA A 160 -5.46 5.35 17.70
C ALA A 160 -5.13 3.90 18.09
N TYR A 161 -4.76 3.68 19.35
CA TYR A 161 -4.54 2.34 19.89
C TYR A 161 -5.02 2.27 21.33
N ARG A 162 -5.86 1.26 21.64
CA ARG A 162 -6.54 1.10 22.95
C ARG A 162 -7.26 2.38 23.41
N GLY A 163 -7.97 3.05 22.50
CA GLY A 163 -8.73 4.27 22.79
C GLY A 163 -7.91 5.55 22.95
N VAL A 164 -6.59 5.48 22.86
CA VAL A 164 -5.70 6.65 22.97
C VAL A 164 -5.07 6.93 21.60
N ARG A 165 -5.25 8.16 21.10
CA ARG A 165 -4.52 8.63 19.92
C ARG A 165 -3.13 9.10 20.35
N ARG A 166 -2.10 8.55 19.71
CA ARG A 166 -0.70 8.88 19.99
C ARG A 166 -0.07 9.61 18.81
N ASP A 167 0.90 10.44 19.15
CA ASP A 167 1.79 11.06 18.18
C ASP A 167 2.75 9.99 17.63
N ILE A 168 3.03 10.08 16.34
CA ILE A 168 4.00 9.23 15.64
C ILE A 168 5.16 10.09 15.18
N GLU A 169 6.38 9.71 15.56
CA GLU A 169 7.59 10.25 14.96
C GLU A 169 7.93 9.45 13.71
N VAL A 170 8.15 10.18 12.62
CA VAL A 170 8.61 9.62 11.35
C VAL A 170 10.10 9.91 11.25
N TRP A 171 10.87 8.85 11.06
CA TRP A 171 12.32 8.87 10.88
C TRP A 171 12.65 8.27 9.52
N SER A 172 13.76 8.69 8.92
CA SER A 172 14.22 8.14 7.65
C SER A 172 15.73 8.18 7.48
N VAL A 173 16.22 7.39 6.53
CA VAL A 173 17.57 7.50 5.97
C VAL A 173 17.47 7.36 4.45
N LEU A 174 18.26 8.14 3.73
CA LEU A 174 18.34 8.10 2.28
C LEU A 174 19.49 7.20 1.81
N SER A 175 19.41 6.74 0.56
CA SER A 175 20.41 5.83 -0.01
C SER A 175 21.81 6.47 -0.11
N ASP A 176 21.89 7.77 -0.37
CA ASP A 176 23.14 8.55 -0.43
C ASP A 176 23.71 8.91 0.94
N GLU A 177 22.92 8.76 2.00
CA GLU A 177 23.33 8.92 3.40
C GLU A 177 23.80 7.59 4.03
N TRP A 178 23.74 6.49 3.28
CA TRP A 178 23.99 5.14 3.79
C TRP A 178 25.25 4.49 3.21
N PRO A 179 26.09 3.82 4.03
CA PRO A 179 26.00 3.71 5.48
C PRO A 179 26.38 5.03 6.17
N PRO A 180 25.81 5.35 7.34
CA PRO A 180 26.09 6.59 8.04
C PRO A 180 27.58 6.71 8.40
N ALA A 181 28.13 7.92 8.27
CA ALA A 181 29.53 8.21 8.56
C ALA A 181 29.92 7.73 9.98
N GLY A 182 30.99 6.95 10.08
CA GLY A 182 31.46 6.36 11.34
C GLY A 182 30.95 4.94 11.62
N ALA A 183 30.14 4.34 10.73
CA ALA A 183 29.78 2.92 10.80
C ALA A 183 30.91 2.00 10.29
N SER A 184 32.09 2.07 10.90
CA SER A 184 33.09 1.00 10.78
C SER A 184 33.08 0.19 12.06
N LEU A 185 32.61 -1.05 12.00
CA LEU A 185 33.05 -2.09 12.92
C LEU A 185 33.26 -3.40 12.16
N ALA A 186 34.48 -3.90 12.34
CA ALA A 186 35.04 -5.14 11.86
C ALA A 186 34.14 -6.37 12.04
N GLY A 187 34.21 -7.25 11.04
CA GLY A 187 33.61 -8.57 11.05
C GLY A 187 33.27 -9.00 9.64
N GLU A 188 34.28 -9.42 8.87
CA GLU A 188 34.09 -10.13 7.61
C GLU A 188 33.08 -11.27 7.84
N ALA A 189 31.92 -11.17 7.19
CA ALA A 189 31.02 -12.30 7.04
C ALA A 189 31.64 -13.23 5.96
N PRO A 190 31.68 -14.55 6.20
CA PRO A 190 32.31 -15.48 5.28
C PRO A 190 31.53 -15.55 3.97
N SER A 191 32.28 -15.48 2.87
CA SER A 191 31.81 -15.77 1.53
C SER A 191 31.16 -17.15 1.48
N MET A 192 29.87 -17.20 1.15
CA MET A 192 29.20 -18.44 0.76
C MET A 192 29.49 -18.70 -0.71
N GLU A 193 30.42 -19.60 -1.00
CA GLU A 193 30.54 -20.22 -2.32
C GLU A 193 29.30 -21.08 -2.58
N VAL A 194 28.45 -20.63 -3.50
CA VAL A 194 27.48 -21.47 -4.19
C VAL A 194 27.97 -21.62 -5.62
N THR A 195 28.58 -22.76 -5.92
CA THR A 195 28.85 -23.16 -7.31
C THR A 195 27.52 -23.61 -7.95
N ALA A 196 26.94 -22.75 -8.76
CA ALA A 196 25.90 -23.08 -9.74
C ALA A 196 26.42 -22.77 -11.15
N PRO A 197 26.02 -23.55 -12.17
CA PRO A 197 26.66 -23.51 -13.49
C PRO A 197 26.38 -22.18 -14.19
N GLY A 198 27.42 -21.66 -14.82
CA GLY A 198 27.45 -20.32 -15.42
C GLY A 198 26.29 -20.07 -16.38
N VAL A 199 25.40 -19.19 -15.96
CA VAL A 199 24.68 -18.28 -16.86
C VAL A 199 25.28 -16.92 -16.56
N LYS A 200 25.97 -16.34 -17.54
CA LYS A 200 26.39 -14.94 -17.48
C LYS A 200 25.11 -14.09 -17.47
N ALA A 201 24.70 -13.65 -16.29
CA ALA A 201 23.79 -12.53 -16.14
C ALA A 201 24.66 -11.27 -16.09
N GLU A 202 24.52 -10.41 -17.10
CA GLU A 202 25.05 -9.06 -17.08
C GLU A 202 24.31 -8.23 -16.01
N PRO A 203 24.97 -7.23 -15.40
CA PRO A 203 24.37 -6.43 -14.34
C PRO A 203 23.28 -5.52 -14.91
N GLY A 204 22.02 -5.85 -14.63
CA GLY A 204 20.87 -4.99 -14.93
C GLY A 204 20.65 -3.99 -13.80
N SER A 205 21.20 -2.78 -13.97
CA SER A 205 20.64 -1.60 -13.32
C SER A 205 19.27 -1.34 -13.95
N GLU A 206 18.17 -1.53 -13.23
CA GLU A 206 16.90 -0.88 -13.60
C GLU A 206 16.97 0.58 -13.13
N VAL A 207 17.83 1.34 -13.81
CA VAL A 207 17.47 2.72 -14.14
C VAL A 207 16.27 2.53 -15.06
N GLU A 208 15.05 2.87 -14.61
CA GLU A 208 13.95 3.04 -15.56
C GLU A 208 14.50 3.94 -16.64
N THR A 209 14.66 3.37 -17.83
CA THR A 209 15.23 4.12 -18.94
C THR A 209 14.32 5.33 -19.18
N GLU A 210 14.85 6.45 -19.69
CA GLU A 210 14.00 7.58 -20.09
C GLU A 210 12.81 7.10 -20.94
N ALA A 211 13.02 6.05 -21.75
CA ALA A 211 12.00 5.38 -22.54
C ALA A 211 10.92 4.62 -21.73
N GLU A 212 11.26 4.02 -20.59
CA GLU A 212 10.29 3.32 -19.71
C GLU A 212 9.46 4.34 -18.91
N VAL A 213 10.10 5.40 -18.39
CA VAL A 213 9.40 6.53 -17.73
C VAL A 213 8.48 7.23 -18.74
N GLU A 214 8.96 7.45 -19.96
CA GLU A 214 8.17 8.05 -21.05
C GLU A 214 7.01 7.12 -21.45
N ALA A 215 7.22 5.81 -21.51
CA ALA A 215 6.16 4.83 -21.79
C ALA A 215 5.10 4.77 -20.68
N GLU A 216 5.49 4.80 -19.41
CA GLU A 216 4.51 4.87 -18.30
C GLU A 216 3.75 6.20 -18.29
N ALA A 217 4.44 7.31 -18.57
CA ALA A 217 3.80 8.62 -18.71
C ALA A 217 2.82 8.67 -19.89
N GLU A 218 3.15 8.04 -21.02
CA GLU A 218 2.26 7.89 -22.17
C GLU A 218 1.02 7.06 -21.84
N VAL A 219 1.19 5.93 -21.15
CA VAL A 219 0.08 5.10 -20.69
C VAL A 219 -0.80 5.89 -19.74
N LYS A 220 -0.21 6.54 -18.73
CA LYS A 220 -0.96 7.38 -17.80
C LYS A 220 -1.75 8.48 -18.53
N ALA A 221 -1.13 9.16 -19.50
CA ALA A 221 -1.79 10.18 -20.30
C ALA A 221 -2.95 9.61 -21.14
N GLU A 222 -2.86 8.37 -21.63
CA GLU A 222 -3.98 7.68 -22.27
C GLU A 222 -5.10 7.39 -21.27
N LEU A 223 -4.79 6.87 -20.08
CA LEU A 223 -5.79 6.60 -19.04
C LEU A 223 -6.46 7.89 -18.54
N ASP A 224 -5.71 8.98 -18.40
CA ASP A 224 -6.23 10.32 -18.06
C ASP A 224 -7.22 10.80 -19.13
N ARG A 225 -6.91 10.60 -20.43
CA ARG A 225 -7.83 10.92 -21.53
C ARG A 225 -9.12 10.11 -21.49
N LEU A 226 -9.03 8.81 -21.21
CA LEU A 226 -10.22 7.95 -21.06
C LEU A 226 -11.11 8.43 -19.90
N MET A 227 -10.51 8.75 -18.76
CA MET A 227 -11.23 9.27 -17.59
C MET A 227 -11.88 10.62 -17.87
N HIS A 228 -11.15 11.54 -18.51
CA HIS A 228 -11.68 12.84 -18.88
C HIS A 228 -12.85 12.71 -19.88
N ALA A 229 -12.73 11.83 -20.87
CA ALA A 229 -13.80 11.55 -21.83
C ALA A 229 -15.04 10.95 -21.13
N PHE A 230 -14.85 10.00 -20.21
CA PHE A 230 -15.96 9.44 -19.44
C PHE A 230 -16.68 10.48 -18.58
N LEU A 231 -15.95 11.27 -17.80
CA LEU A 231 -16.55 12.32 -16.95
C LEU A 231 -17.24 13.40 -17.80
N GLY A 232 -16.57 13.81 -18.88
CA GLY A 232 -17.08 14.80 -19.83
C GLY A 232 -18.34 14.34 -20.57
N ALA A 233 -18.53 13.02 -20.77
CA ALA A 233 -19.69 12.46 -21.46
C ALA A 233 -21.03 12.95 -20.90
N PHE A 234 -21.10 13.19 -19.59
CA PHE A 234 -22.31 13.61 -18.90
C PHE A 234 -22.48 15.13 -18.81
N THR A 235 -21.45 15.91 -19.17
CA THR A 235 -21.47 17.36 -18.97
C THR A 235 -22.44 18.05 -19.93
N ASN A 236 -23.33 18.90 -19.41
CA ASN A 236 -24.30 19.68 -20.20
C ASN A 236 -24.37 21.16 -19.79
N THR A 237 -23.26 21.70 -19.27
CA THR A 237 -23.14 23.11 -18.87
C THR A 237 -23.26 24.07 -20.04
N SER A 238 -23.83 25.25 -19.80
CA SER A 238 -23.93 26.34 -20.77
C SER A 238 -24.59 25.94 -22.11
N GLY A 239 -25.59 25.06 -22.05
CA GLY A 239 -26.32 24.58 -23.23
C GLY A 239 -25.56 23.55 -24.08
N GLY A 240 -24.43 23.02 -23.58
CA GLY A 240 -23.75 21.88 -24.19
C GLY A 240 -24.62 20.62 -24.17
N ARG A 241 -24.47 19.75 -25.17
CA ARG A 241 -25.14 18.44 -25.19
C ARG A 241 -24.22 17.37 -24.59
N PRO A 242 -24.74 16.45 -23.75
CA PRO A 242 -23.96 15.30 -23.30
C PRO A 242 -23.55 14.43 -24.49
N ASN A 243 -22.40 13.78 -24.40
CA ASN A 243 -21.89 12.85 -25.40
C ASN A 243 -21.80 11.45 -24.79
N LEU A 244 -22.92 10.73 -24.74
CA LEU A 244 -22.96 9.41 -24.11
C LEU A 244 -22.41 8.29 -24.99
N ASP A 245 -22.20 8.54 -26.29
CA ASP A 245 -21.44 7.62 -27.15
C ASP A 245 -19.99 7.51 -26.70
N ALA A 246 -19.42 8.56 -26.10
CA ALA A 246 -18.09 8.49 -25.49
C ALA A 246 -18.00 7.39 -24.42
N VAL A 247 -19.08 7.08 -23.70
CA VAL A 247 -19.09 5.97 -22.71
C VAL A 247 -18.87 4.63 -23.40
N ARG A 248 -19.50 4.41 -24.57
CA ARG A 248 -19.34 3.20 -25.38
C ARG A 248 -17.95 3.09 -25.98
N GLU A 249 -17.35 4.24 -26.31
CA GLU A 249 -16.01 4.30 -26.91
C GLU A 249 -14.91 4.03 -25.88
N VAL A 250 -15.04 4.52 -24.64
CA VAL A 250 -14.02 4.37 -23.59
C VAL A 250 -14.09 3.04 -22.86
N PHE A 251 -15.26 2.36 -22.83
CA PHE A 251 -15.40 1.02 -22.26
C PHE A 251 -15.18 -0.09 -23.29
N ILE A 252 -14.83 -1.28 -22.81
CA ILE A 252 -15.05 -2.52 -23.57
C ILE A 252 -16.57 -2.81 -23.64
N PRO A 253 -17.07 -3.52 -24.66
CA PRO A 253 -18.52 -3.76 -24.81
C PRO A 253 -19.19 -4.45 -23.60
N GLN A 254 -18.45 -5.29 -22.86
CA GLN A 254 -18.91 -5.99 -21.66
C GLN A 254 -18.62 -5.21 -20.36
N GLY A 255 -18.35 -3.91 -20.47
CA GLY A 255 -18.04 -3.04 -19.34
C GLY A 255 -19.13 -3.07 -18.27
N THR A 256 -18.72 -3.13 -17.01
CA THR A 256 -19.65 -3.14 -15.87
C THR A 256 -19.50 -1.89 -15.02
N ILE A 257 -20.62 -1.28 -14.66
CA ILE A 257 -20.64 -0.05 -13.87
C ILE A 257 -21.47 -0.29 -12.60
N ILE A 258 -20.91 0.02 -11.43
CA ILE A 258 -21.45 -0.37 -10.12
C ILE A 258 -21.71 0.87 -9.26
N ALA A 259 -22.97 1.08 -8.86
CA ALA A 259 -23.35 2.12 -7.92
C ALA A 259 -23.46 1.55 -6.50
N ASN A 260 -22.63 2.03 -5.58
CA ASN A 260 -22.68 1.68 -4.17
C ASN A 260 -23.27 2.81 -3.31
N THR A 261 -24.22 3.57 -3.84
CA THR A 261 -24.78 4.80 -3.24
C THR A 261 -25.89 4.56 -2.21
N GLY A 262 -26.04 3.34 -1.67
CA GLY A 262 -27.11 2.97 -0.73
C GLY A 262 -26.74 3.00 0.77
N SER A 263 -25.56 3.51 1.12
CA SER A 263 -24.99 3.46 2.48
C SER A 263 -25.10 4.81 3.21
N THR A 264 -26.30 5.39 3.33
CA THR A 264 -26.50 6.45 4.34
C THR A 264 -26.53 5.79 5.71
N ARG A 265 -25.54 6.10 6.56
CA ARG A 265 -25.59 5.77 7.99
C ARG A 265 -26.80 6.49 8.59
N SER A 266 -27.92 5.79 8.70
CA SER A 266 -29.00 6.18 9.61
C SER A 266 -28.43 6.31 11.02
N THR A 267 -28.38 7.54 11.53
CA THR A 267 -28.08 7.84 12.93
C THR A 267 -29.24 7.38 13.80
N GLY A 268 -29.36 6.07 14.02
CA GLY A 268 -30.41 5.49 14.85
C GLY A 268 -30.33 3.97 14.98
N SER A 269 -29.65 3.51 16.03
CA SER A 269 -29.88 2.33 16.89
C SER A 269 -30.35 0.96 16.34
N THR A 270 -30.48 0.73 15.04
CA THR A 270 -30.79 -0.59 14.49
C THR A 270 -29.69 -0.92 13.49
N ALA A 271 -28.99 -2.05 13.70
CA ALA A 271 -27.93 -2.52 12.81
C ALA A 271 -28.44 -2.58 11.37
N GLY A 272 -28.10 -1.56 10.59
CA GLY A 272 -28.67 -1.30 9.27
C GLY A 272 -28.16 -2.30 8.26
N ILE A 273 -29.08 -3.03 7.64
CA ILE A 273 -28.83 -3.82 6.43
C ILE A 273 -28.30 -2.85 5.37
N ARG A 274 -27.06 -3.06 4.90
CA ARG A 274 -26.54 -2.31 3.75
C ARG A 274 -27.38 -2.68 2.53
N ALA A 275 -27.87 -1.69 1.80
CA ALA A 275 -28.49 -1.93 0.51
C ALA A 275 -27.49 -2.62 -0.44
N GLU A 276 -27.98 -3.55 -1.25
CA GLU A 276 -27.15 -4.19 -2.28
C GLU A 276 -26.70 -3.15 -3.33
N PRO A 277 -25.45 -3.24 -3.82
CA PRO A 277 -25.00 -2.40 -4.92
C PRO A 277 -25.85 -2.61 -6.17
N VAL A 278 -26.10 -1.54 -6.92
CA VAL A 278 -26.77 -1.64 -8.22
C VAL A 278 -25.71 -1.82 -9.29
N VAL A 279 -25.85 -2.87 -10.09
CA VAL A 279 -24.92 -3.22 -11.18
C VAL A 279 -25.58 -2.93 -12.52
N TYR A 280 -24.87 -2.23 -13.39
CA TYR A 280 -25.29 -1.87 -14.73
C TYR A 280 -24.34 -2.46 -15.77
N ASP A 281 -24.90 -2.91 -16.89
CA ASP A 281 -24.19 -2.91 -18.17
C ASP A 281 -24.16 -1.48 -18.75
N LEU A 282 -23.45 -1.27 -19.86
CA LEU A 282 -23.31 0.06 -20.44
C LEU A 282 -24.66 0.68 -20.86
N GLU A 283 -25.55 -0.09 -21.48
CA GLU A 283 -26.80 0.43 -22.02
C GLU A 283 -27.81 0.78 -20.91
N SER A 284 -27.94 -0.08 -19.90
CA SER A 284 -28.76 0.17 -18.70
C SER A 284 -28.20 1.31 -17.85
N PHE A 285 -26.90 1.61 -17.95
CA PHE A 285 -26.30 2.79 -17.34
C PHE A 285 -26.60 4.07 -18.14
N ILE A 286 -26.43 4.04 -19.46
CA ILE A 286 -26.53 5.20 -20.36
C ILE A 286 -27.97 5.70 -20.48
N GLY A 287 -28.92 4.82 -20.81
CA GLY A 287 -30.28 5.22 -21.18
C GLY A 287 -30.99 6.13 -20.16
N PRO A 288 -31.02 5.78 -18.86
CA PRO A 288 -31.61 6.65 -17.84
C PRO A 288 -30.95 8.03 -17.73
N ARG A 289 -29.62 8.08 -17.90
CA ARG A 289 -28.83 9.32 -17.79
C ARG A 289 -29.01 10.20 -19.01
N GLU A 290 -29.12 9.60 -20.19
CA GLU A 290 -29.44 10.30 -21.43
C GLU A 290 -30.74 11.08 -21.30
N LYS A 291 -31.78 10.39 -20.84
CA LYS A 291 -33.08 11.00 -20.61
C LYS A 291 -32.98 12.17 -19.63
N MET A 292 -32.39 11.94 -18.45
CA MET A 292 -32.25 12.98 -17.42
C MET A 292 -31.48 14.22 -17.89
N LEU A 293 -30.42 14.02 -18.69
CA LEU A 293 -29.56 15.11 -19.18
C LEU A 293 -30.17 15.87 -20.36
N THR A 294 -31.23 15.36 -20.99
CA THR A 294 -31.83 15.92 -22.21
C THR A 294 -33.28 16.39 -22.04
N ASP A 295 -34.02 15.89 -21.04
CA ASP A 295 -35.42 16.25 -20.79
C ASP A 295 -35.59 17.45 -19.83
N GLY A 296 -34.49 18.02 -19.36
CA GLY A 296 -34.47 19.15 -18.43
C GLY A 296 -34.46 18.77 -16.94
N THR A 297 -34.53 17.47 -16.61
CA THR A 297 -34.42 16.99 -15.22
C THR A 297 -33.07 17.35 -14.59
N LEU A 298 -31.98 17.23 -15.35
CA LEU A 298 -30.62 17.51 -14.90
C LEU A 298 -29.92 18.44 -15.89
N THR A 299 -29.70 19.69 -15.49
CA THR A 299 -29.08 20.75 -16.32
C THR A 299 -27.87 21.36 -15.61
N GLU A 300 -27.02 22.06 -16.36
CA GLU A 300 -25.78 22.63 -15.84
C GLU A 300 -24.91 21.62 -15.06
N PHE A 301 -25.01 20.35 -15.45
CA PHE A 301 -24.34 19.25 -14.78
C PHE A 301 -22.91 19.13 -15.28
N SER A 302 -22.00 18.98 -14.32
CA SER A 302 -20.62 18.60 -14.56
C SER A 302 -20.12 17.76 -13.38
N GLU A 303 -19.25 16.81 -13.70
CA GLU A 303 -18.52 16.00 -12.73
C GLU A 303 -17.04 16.00 -13.12
N TRP A 304 -16.17 16.21 -12.13
CA TRP A 304 -14.74 16.31 -12.36
C TRP A 304 -13.95 15.63 -11.25
N GLU A 305 -12.76 15.19 -11.61
CA GLU A 305 -11.82 14.57 -10.69
C GLU A 305 -11.09 15.63 -9.86
N VAL A 306 -10.94 15.37 -8.56
CA VAL A 306 -10.23 16.26 -7.61
C VAL A 306 -8.85 15.69 -7.30
N THR A 307 -8.79 14.39 -7.03
CA THR A 307 -7.55 13.66 -6.80
C THR A 307 -7.64 12.30 -7.48
N GLU A 308 -6.49 11.78 -7.89
CA GLU A 308 -6.39 10.46 -8.50
C GLU A 308 -5.10 9.75 -8.14
N ARG A 309 -5.15 8.43 -8.19
CA ARG A 309 -4.00 7.55 -8.12
C ARG A 309 -4.21 6.42 -9.11
N THR A 310 -3.33 6.31 -10.10
CA THR A 310 -3.35 5.27 -11.12
C THR A 310 -2.20 4.29 -10.89
N GLU A 311 -2.51 3.00 -10.85
CA GLU A 311 -1.55 1.89 -10.80
C GLU A 311 -1.62 1.12 -12.12
N VAL A 312 -0.51 0.99 -12.82
CA VAL A 312 -0.41 0.20 -14.07
C VAL A 312 0.33 -1.10 -13.76
N PHE A 313 -0.15 -2.22 -14.28
CA PHE A 313 0.49 -3.52 -14.15
C PHE A 313 0.44 -4.27 -15.49
N GLY A 314 1.44 -4.03 -16.34
CA GLY A 314 1.51 -4.58 -17.69
C GLY A 314 0.32 -4.12 -18.55
N SER A 315 -0.57 -5.04 -18.90
CA SER A 315 -1.74 -4.78 -19.76
C SER A 315 -3.04 -4.51 -18.99
N ILE A 316 -2.97 -4.31 -17.68
CA ILE A 316 -4.09 -3.89 -16.83
C ILE A 316 -3.69 -2.66 -16.01
N ALA A 317 -4.68 -1.86 -15.61
CA ALA A 317 -4.45 -0.73 -14.71
C ALA A 317 -5.66 -0.50 -13.80
N HIS A 318 -5.45 0.18 -12.67
CA HIS A 318 -6.49 0.56 -11.74
C HIS A 318 -6.32 2.01 -11.32
N ARG A 319 -7.39 2.81 -11.40
CA ARG A 319 -7.42 4.19 -10.92
C ARG A 319 -8.37 4.34 -9.75
N PHE A 320 -7.92 5.04 -8.73
CA PHE A 320 -8.69 5.44 -7.57
C PHE A 320 -8.85 6.96 -7.62
N SER A 321 -10.09 7.45 -7.56
CA SER A 321 -10.36 8.88 -7.73
C SER A 321 -11.31 9.41 -6.67
N GLU A 322 -11.05 10.62 -6.20
CA GLU A 322 -12.06 11.46 -5.54
C GLU A 322 -12.64 12.42 -6.59
N TYR A 323 -13.97 12.57 -6.60
CA TYR A 323 -14.64 13.45 -7.55
C TYR A 323 -15.58 14.43 -6.85
N ARG A 324 -15.87 15.51 -7.57
CA ARG A 324 -16.96 16.44 -7.25
C ARG A 324 -17.90 16.54 -8.43
N LYS A 325 -19.15 16.86 -8.13
CA LYS A 325 -20.19 17.12 -9.10
C LYS A 325 -21.02 18.30 -8.68
N SER A 326 -21.56 19.01 -9.65
CA SER A 326 -22.53 20.08 -9.43
C SER A 326 -23.53 20.07 -10.57
N GLY A 327 -24.74 20.56 -10.30
CA GLY A 327 -25.73 20.78 -11.34
C GLY A 327 -27.01 21.37 -10.78
N ILE A 328 -28.02 21.41 -11.64
CA ILE A 328 -29.38 21.80 -11.31
C ILE A 328 -30.26 20.58 -11.59
N ARG A 329 -30.89 20.05 -10.54
CA ARG A 329 -31.83 18.93 -10.63
C ARG A 329 -33.22 19.42 -10.31
N ASP A 330 -34.16 19.24 -11.23
CA ASP A 330 -35.55 19.67 -11.07
C ASP A 330 -35.69 21.16 -10.67
N GLY A 331 -34.80 22.01 -11.19
CA GLY A 331 -34.73 23.44 -10.87
C GLY A 331 -33.94 23.81 -9.61
N GLU A 332 -33.50 22.83 -8.81
CA GLU A 332 -32.72 23.07 -7.59
C GLU A 332 -31.22 22.81 -7.81
N ARG A 333 -30.39 23.76 -7.36
CA ARG A 333 -28.93 23.62 -7.43
C ARG A 333 -28.47 22.60 -6.38
N PHE A 334 -27.58 21.69 -6.79
CA PHE A 334 -26.92 20.77 -5.89
C PHE A 334 -25.42 20.69 -6.18
N GLU A 335 -24.68 20.30 -5.14
CA GLU A 335 -23.29 19.88 -5.19
C GLU A 335 -23.16 18.52 -4.51
N GLY A 336 -22.17 17.74 -4.93
CA GLY A 336 -21.90 16.43 -4.35
C GLY A 336 -20.45 16.05 -4.53
N SER A 337 -20.03 15.04 -3.78
CA SER A 337 -18.71 14.45 -3.92
C SER A 337 -18.80 12.94 -3.73
N GLY A 338 -17.75 12.25 -4.15
CA GLY A 338 -17.69 10.82 -3.96
C GLY A 338 -16.32 10.25 -4.29
N ARG A 339 -16.26 8.92 -4.28
CA ARG A 339 -15.09 8.14 -4.65
C ARG A 339 -15.47 7.21 -5.78
N LYS A 340 -14.53 6.99 -6.69
CA LYS A 340 -14.68 5.97 -7.74
C LYS A 340 -13.40 5.17 -7.92
N THR A 341 -13.58 3.94 -8.36
CA THR A 341 -12.51 3.04 -8.76
C THR A 341 -12.76 2.58 -10.18
N VAL A 342 -11.75 2.62 -11.04
CA VAL A 342 -11.86 2.28 -12.46
C VAL A 342 -10.78 1.29 -12.82
N GLN A 343 -11.17 0.17 -13.40
CA GLN A 343 -10.25 -0.83 -13.93
C GLN A 343 -10.12 -0.65 -15.44
N PHE A 344 -8.88 -0.63 -15.93
CA PHE A 344 -8.56 -0.55 -17.35
C PHE A 344 -7.88 -1.83 -17.82
N VAL A 345 -8.07 -2.12 -19.10
CA VAL A 345 -7.45 -3.23 -19.80
C VAL A 345 -6.90 -2.73 -21.14
N ARG A 346 -5.72 -3.20 -21.52
CA ARG A 346 -5.13 -2.92 -22.84
C ARG A 346 -5.76 -3.85 -23.86
N THR A 347 -6.32 -3.28 -24.91
CA THR A 347 -6.88 -4.01 -26.07
C THR A 347 -5.96 -3.83 -27.29
N PRO A 348 -6.19 -4.58 -28.39
CA PRO A 348 -5.44 -4.37 -29.63
C PRO A 348 -5.57 -2.94 -30.21
N THR A 349 -6.61 -2.19 -29.83
CA THR A 349 -6.90 -0.83 -30.30
C THR A 349 -6.66 0.25 -29.23
N GLY A 350 -5.92 -0.08 -28.17
CA GLY A 350 -5.58 0.83 -27.07
C GLY A 350 -6.23 0.45 -25.75
N TRP A 351 -6.06 1.29 -24.73
CA TRP A 351 -6.64 1.08 -23.41
C TRP A 351 -8.15 1.34 -23.40
N ARG A 352 -8.87 0.57 -22.59
CA ARG A 352 -10.31 0.70 -22.37
C ARG A 352 -10.66 0.45 -20.91
N MET A 353 -11.75 1.04 -20.45
CA MET A 353 -12.36 0.74 -19.15
C MET A 353 -13.06 -0.62 -19.22
N SER A 354 -12.83 -1.45 -18.21
CA SER A 354 -13.46 -2.77 -18.06
C SER A 354 -14.51 -2.77 -16.96
N SER A 355 -14.25 -2.04 -15.87
CA SER A 355 -15.21 -1.88 -14.79
C SER A 355 -15.05 -0.54 -14.08
N MET A 356 -16.14 -0.05 -13.49
CA MET A 356 -16.14 1.13 -12.63
C MET A 356 -17.07 0.90 -11.44
N ALA A 357 -16.67 1.34 -10.26
CA ALA A 357 -17.55 1.43 -9.09
C ALA A 357 -17.48 2.84 -8.51
N TRP A 358 -18.59 3.36 -8.00
CA TRP A 358 -18.59 4.63 -7.27
C TRP A 358 -19.49 4.62 -6.03
N GLU A 359 -19.16 5.51 -5.10
CA GLU A 359 -19.92 5.82 -3.88
C GLU A 359 -19.97 7.34 -3.72
N ASP A 360 -21.18 7.88 -3.55
CA ASP A 360 -21.41 9.28 -3.17
C ASP A 360 -21.22 9.42 -1.65
N VAL A 361 -20.63 10.55 -1.21
CA VAL A 361 -20.30 10.85 0.20
C VAL A 361 -21.15 11.98 0.74
#